data_AF-A0A966UYC9-F1
#
_entry.id   AF-A0A966UYC9-F1
#
_cell.length_a   1.000
_cell.length_b   1.000
_cell.length_c   1.000
_cell.angle_alpha   90.00
_cell.angle_beta   90.00
_cell.angle_gamma   90.00
#
_symmetry.space_group_name_H-M   'P 1'
#
loop_
_entity.id
_entity.type
_entity.pdbx_description
1 polymer ?
#
loop_
_entity_poly.entity_id
_entity_poly.type
_entity_poly.pdbx_seq_one_letter_code
_entity_poly.pdbx_strand_id
1 'polypeptide(L)'
;HCRRWGQWGSKYLTEEFFVLAAQQLRQDLVLFSAHQSGADPHNPLAMALCVHQGDQLWGRYWGSNLEQENLHFEVCYYAPIAWAISQGVRSFDPGAGGSHKRRRGFVARPHASLHRWYQPQFASLIQRWLPLANGQLLEEVEAINAELPFSAAGIPLGPGPTE
;
A
#
# COMPACT_ATOMS: atom_id res chain seq x y z
N HIS A 1 -18.05 -7.96 -2.61
CA HIS A 1 -16.80 -8.39 -3.27
C HIS A 1 -16.60 -9.92 -3.25
N CYS A 2 -16.66 -10.61 -2.10
CA CYS A 2 -16.48 -12.08 -2.01
C CYS A 2 -17.48 -12.90 -2.85
N ARG A 3 -18.72 -12.42 -3.02
CA ARG A 3 -19.72 -13.06 -3.91
C ARG A 3 -19.34 -13.01 -5.40
N ARG A 4 -18.45 -12.09 -5.81
CA ARG A 4 -18.05 -11.89 -7.22
C ARG A 4 -16.89 -12.81 -7.65
N TRP A 5 -16.09 -13.31 -6.71
CA TRP A 5 -14.83 -14.02 -7.00
C TRP A 5 -14.73 -15.43 -6.37
N GLY A 6 -15.79 -15.91 -5.72
CA GLY A 6 -15.84 -17.23 -5.08
C GLY A 6 -15.02 -17.33 -3.78
N GLN A 7 -15.19 -18.44 -3.06
CA GLN A 7 -14.55 -18.68 -1.75
C GLN A 7 -13.01 -18.65 -1.78
N TRP A 8 -12.42 -18.80 -2.96
CA TRP A 8 -10.97 -18.82 -3.17
C TRP A 8 -10.41 -17.48 -3.70
N GLY A 9 -11.26 -16.55 -4.15
CA GLY A 9 -10.86 -15.30 -4.80
C GLY A 9 -10.93 -14.06 -3.91
N SER A 10 -11.25 -14.20 -2.63
CA SER A 10 -11.31 -13.08 -1.68
C SER A 10 -10.90 -13.54 -0.30
N LYS A 11 -9.58 -13.50 -0.04
CA LYS A 11 -9.00 -13.68 1.30
C LYS A 11 -9.01 -12.36 2.04
N TYR A 12 -10.20 -11.90 2.44
CA TYR A 12 -10.31 -10.80 3.40
C TYR A 12 -10.13 -11.33 4.82
N LEU A 13 -9.61 -10.47 5.70
CA LEU A 13 -9.64 -10.74 7.13
C LEU A 13 -11.09 -10.74 7.63
N THR A 14 -11.31 -11.46 8.73
CA THR A 14 -12.63 -11.62 9.31
C THR A 14 -13.04 -10.37 10.09
N GLU A 15 -14.33 -10.26 10.41
CA GLU A 15 -14.85 -9.17 11.24
C GLU A 15 -14.15 -9.12 12.61
N GLU A 16 -13.89 -10.27 13.22
CA GLU A 16 -13.22 -10.38 14.52
C GLU A 16 -11.83 -9.74 14.48
N PHE A 17 -11.09 -9.86 13.37
CA PHE A 17 -9.81 -9.17 13.22
C PHE A 17 -9.97 -7.66 13.34
N PHE A 18 -10.96 -7.06 12.67
CA PHE A 18 -11.16 -5.61 12.69
C PHE A 18 -11.65 -5.11 14.04
N VAL A 19 -12.50 -5.88 14.73
CA VAL A 19 -12.93 -5.58 16.10
C VAL A 19 -11.71 -5.57 17.04
N LEU A 20 -10.85 -6.58 16.97
CA LEU A 20 -9.63 -6.64 17.77
C LEU A 20 -8.63 -5.54 17.41
N ALA A 21 -8.45 -5.26 16.12
CA ALA A 21 -7.55 -4.21 15.65
C ALA A 21 -8.00 -2.82 16.15
N ALA A 22 -9.30 -2.53 16.16
CA ALA A 22 -9.84 -1.28 16.70
C ALA A 22 -9.66 -1.12 18.23
N GLN A 23 -9.49 -2.24 18.95
CA GLN A 23 -9.20 -2.26 20.38
C GLN A 23 -7.71 -2.16 20.68
N GLN A 24 -6.88 -2.91 19.94
CA GLN A 24 -5.46 -3.12 20.26
C GLN A 24 -4.51 -2.22 19.46
N LEU A 25 -4.89 -1.83 18.24
CA LEU A 25 -4.04 -1.11 17.29
C LEU A 25 -4.59 0.29 16.98
N ARG A 26 -5.54 0.80 17.78
CA ARG A 26 -6.24 2.06 17.49
C ARG A 26 -5.31 3.23 17.17
N GLN A 27 -4.17 3.32 17.85
CA GLN A 27 -3.22 4.42 17.66
C GLN A 27 -2.41 4.30 16.36
N ASP A 28 -2.31 3.10 15.82
CA ASP A 28 -1.60 2.79 14.58
C ASP A 28 -2.56 2.72 13.38
N LEU A 29 -3.86 2.97 13.55
CA LEU A 29 -4.86 2.88 12.49
C LEU A 29 -5.35 4.25 12.05
N VAL A 30 -5.36 4.47 10.75
CA VAL A 30 -5.89 5.68 10.12
C VAL A 30 -6.96 5.30 9.12
N LEU A 31 -8.16 5.84 9.30
CA LEU A 31 -9.29 5.63 8.41
C LEU A 31 -9.53 6.90 7.59
N PHE A 32 -9.63 6.72 6.27
CA PHE A 32 -10.04 7.76 5.34
C PHE A 32 -11.44 7.40 4.86
N SER A 33 -12.41 8.27 5.08
CA SER A 33 -13.81 8.02 4.71
C SER A 33 -14.35 9.09 3.77
N ALA A 34 -15.16 8.67 2.80
CA ALA A 34 -15.89 9.55 1.92
C ALA A 34 -17.37 9.57 2.31
N HIS A 35 -17.96 10.76 2.41
CA HIS A 35 -19.36 10.96 2.79
C HIS A 35 -20.09 11.79 1.75
N GLN A 36 -21.41 11.56 1.64
CA GLN A 36 -22.27 12.50 0.93
C GLN A 36 -22.33 13.81 1.73
N SER A 37 -22.38 14.95 1.03
CA SER A 37 -22.56 16.25 1.68
C SER A 37 -23.80 16.26 2.57
N GLY A 38 -23.63 16.61 3.85
CA GLY A 38 -24.71 16.66 4.85
C GLY A 38 -25.17 15.28 5.37
N ALA A 39 -24.50 14.19 5.02
CA ALA A 39 -24.82 12.86 5.54
C ALA A 39 -24.19 12.57 6.90
N ASP A 40 -24.67 11.51 7.52
CA ASP A 40 -24.18 10.99 8.80
C ASP A 40 -22.69 10.60 8.72
N PRO A 41 -21.82 11.13 9.60
CA PRO A 41 -20.40 10.76 9.68
C PRO A 41 -20.17 9.28 10.07
N HIS A 42 -21.18 8.57 10.59
CA HIS A 42 -21.10 7.13 10.87
C HIS A 42 -21.53 6.25 9.68
N ASN A 43 -21.96 6.85 8.57
CA ASN A 43 -22.38 6.12 7.38
C ASN A 43 -21.58 6.54 6.12
N PRO A 44 -20.31 6.12 6.02
CA PRO A 44 -19.46 6.47 4.88
C PRO A 44 -19.90 5.72 3.61
N LEU A 45 -19.77 6.40 2.48
CA LEU A 45 -19.95 5.83 1.13
C LEU A 45 -18.79 4.92 0.76
N ALA A 46 -17.59 5.26 1.21
CA ALA A 46 -16.38 4.47 1.00
C ALA A 46 -15.34 4.73 2.07
N MET A 47 -14.43 3.77 2.27
CA MET A 47 -13.35 3.87 3.25
C MET A 47 -12.06 3.20 2.77
N ALA A 48 -10.92 3.80 3.13
CA ALA A 48 -9.62 3.15 3.14
C ALA A 48 -9.08 3.05 4.56
N LEU A 49 -8.45 1.91 4.86
CA LEU A 49 -7.73 1.67 6.10
C LEU A 49 -6.23 1.65 5.81
N CYS A 50 -5.50 2.52 6.50
CA CYS A 50 -4.06 2.53 6.55
C CYS A 50 -3.56 2.19 7.96
N VAL A 51 -2.36 1.61 8.02
CA VAL A 51 -1.58 1.42 9.25
C VAL A 51 -0.49 2.47 9.26
N HIS A 52 -0.29 3.15 10.38
CA HIS A 52 0.69 4.21 10.58
C HIS A 52 1.59 3.85 11.76
N GLN A 53 2.90 3.96 11.58
CA GLN A 53 3.86 3.79 12.67
C GLN A 53 5.10 4.64 12.40
N GLY A 54 5.46 5.50 13.35
CA GLY A 54 6.63 6.39 13.21
C GLY A 54 6.47 7.33 12.03
N ASP A 55 7.39 7.27 11.07
CA ASP A 55 7.39 8.08 9.85
C ASP A 55 6.87 7.32 8.61
N GLN A 56 6.12 6.23 8.83
CA GLN A 56 5.66 5.33 7.78
C GLN A 56 4.14 5.15 7.80
N LEU A 57 3.55 5.11 6.61
CA LEU A 57 2.15 4.80 6.36
C LEU A 57 2.04 3.63 5.38
N TRP A 58 1.10 2.73 5.62
CA TRP A 58 0.83 1.60 4.73
C TRP A 58 -0.67 1.44 4.46
N GLY A 59 -1.07 1.49 3.19
CA GLY A 59 -2.43 1.16 2.76
C GLY A 59 -2.71 -0.35 2.86
N ARG A 60 -3.87 -0.74 3.40
CA ARG A 60 -4.23 -2.15 3.60
C ARG A 60 -5.59 -2.55 3.05
N TYR A 61 -6.64 -1.79 3.34
CA TYR A 61 -7.99 -2.11 2.90
C TYR A 61 -8.66 -0.93 2.22
N TRP A 62 -9.53 -1.24 1.26
CA TRP A 62 -10.41 -0.32 0.57
C TRP A 62 -11.77 -0.98 0.39
N GLY A 63 -12.84 -0.22 0.59
CA GLY A 63 -14.21 -0.65 0.33
C GLY A 63 -15.10 0.53 -0.04
N SER A 64 -16.09 0.28 -0.89
CA SER A 64 -17.09 1.26 -1.29
C SER A 64 -18.46 0.61 -1.44
N ASN A 65 -19.50 1.35 -1.08
CA ASN A 65 -20.91 0.99 -1.29
C ASN A 65 -21.42 1.41 -2.68
N LEU A 66 -20.63 2.18 -3.43
CA LEU A 66 -20.98 2.66 -4.76
C LEU A 66 -19.78 2.64 -5.71
N GLU A 67 -20.06 2.48 -7.00
CA GLU A 67 -19.06 2.60 -8.05
C GLU A 67 -19.07 4.05 -8.54
N GLN A 68 -18.08 4.84 -8.10
CA GLN A 68 -17.87 6.19 -8.59
C GLN A 68 -16.46 6.35 -9.11
N GLU A 69 -16.37 7.00 -10.26
CA GLU A 69 -15.11 7.34 -10.89
C GLU A 69 -14.21 8.09 -9.92
N ASN A 70 -12.94 7.69 -9.90
CA ASN A 70 -11.87 8.29 -9.10
C ASN A 70 -12.03 8.23 -7.57
N LEU A 71 -13.13 7.72 -7.03
CA LEU A 71 -13.34 7.63 -5.59
C LEU A 71 -12.27 6.78 -4.89
N HIS A 72 -11.89 5.66 -5.53
CA HIS A 72 -10.74 4.85 -5.08
C HIS A 72 -9.44 5.66 -5.05
N PHE A 73 -9.23 6.56 -6.02
CA PHE A 73 -7.99 7.32 -6.07
C PHE A 73 -7.90 8.37 -4.97
N GLU A 74 -9.03 9.03 -4.71
CA GLU A 74 -9.14 10.03 -3.65
C GLU A 74 -8.86 9.41 -2.29
N VAL A 75 -9.58 8.34 -1.95
CA VAL A 75 -9.55 7.80 -0.59
C VAL A 75 -8.32 6.90 -0.34
N CYS A 76 -7.78 6.23 -1.36
CA CYS A 76 -6.62 5.34 -1.18
C CYS A 76 -5.26 6.00 -1.47
N TYR A 77 -5.21 7.17 -2.09
CA TYR A 77 -3.95 7.83 -2.42
C TYR A 77 -3.94 9.30 -2.02
N TYR A 78 -4.81 10.14 -2.56
CA TYR A 78 -4.67 11.59 -2.39
C TYR A 78 -4.94 12.05 -0.96
N ALA A 79 -6.04 11.61 -0.34
CA ALA A 79 -6.30 11.91 1.06
C ALA A 79 -5.23 11.32 2.01
N PRO A 80 -4.80 10.05 1.85
CA PRO A 80 -3.67 9.51 2.61
C PRO A 80 -2.35 10.26 2.41
N ILE A 81 -2.01 10.68 1.19
CA ILE A 81 -0.79 11.46 0.91
C ILE A 81 -0.86 12.82 1.62
N ALA A 82 -1.99 13.54 1.50
CA ALA A 82 -2.16 14.82 2.14
C ALA A 82 -2.05 14.72 3.67
N TRP A 83 -2.69 13.69 4.24
CA TRP A 83 -2.58 13.39 5.67
C TRP A 83 -1.14 13.04 6.07
N ALA A 84 -0.47 12.15 5.32
CA ALA A 84 0.92 11.76 5.58
C ALA A 84 1.85 12.98 5.65
N ILE A 85 1.74 13.88 4.67
CA ILE A 85 2.51 15.13 4.63
C ILE A 85 2.21 15.98 5.87
N SER A 86 0.94 16.13 6.25
CA SER A 86 0.56 16.91 7.45
C SER A 86 1.08 16.33 8.76
N GLN A 87 1.29 15.01 8.82
CA GLN A 87 1.80 14.31 10.01
C GLN A 87 3.32 14.14 10.00
N GLY A 88 4.03 14.62 8.97
CA GLY A 88 5.47 14.44 8.83
C GLY A 88 5.90 13.02 8.46
N VAL A 89 4.98 12.20 7.97
CA VAL A 89 5.28 10.86 7.44
C VAL A 89 6.17 10.98 6.21
N ARG A 90 7.26 10.21 6.19
CA ARG A 90 8.30 10.27 5.16
C ARG A 90 8.14 9.21 4.09
N SER A 91 7.41 8.14 4.38
CA SER A 91 7.20 7.02 3.46
C SER A 91 5.75 6.56 3.49
N PHE A 92 5.15 6.42 2.30
CA PHE A 92 3.82 5.85 2.14
C PHE A 92 3.86 4.71 1.11
N ASP A 93 3.56 3.51 1.58
CA ASP A 93 3.34 2.33 0.73
C ASP A 93 1.83 2.14 0.52
N PRO A 94 1.30 2.34 -0.70
CA PRO A 94 -0.12 2.23 -0.98
C PRO A 94 -0.57 0.76 -1.18
N GLY A 95 0.21 -0.22 -0.72
CA GLY A 95 -0.07 -1.65 -0.77
C GLY A 95 0.22 -2.28 -2.12
N ALA A 96 -0.40 -3.43 -2.42
CA ALA A 96 -0.32 -4.08 -3.72
C ALA A 96 -1.17 -3.35 -4.78
N GLY A 97 -0.78 -3.36 -6.06
CA GLY A 97 -1.59 -2.74 -7.13
C GLY A 97 -0.85 -2.51 -8.44
N GLY A 98 -1.60 -2.09 -9.47
CA GLY A 98 -1.14 -2.00 -10.85
C GLY A 98 -0.39 -0.71 -11.23
N SER A 99 -0.13 -0.58 -12.52
CA SER A 99 0.69 0.47 -13.14
C SER A 99 0.23 1.91 -12.87
N HIS A 100 -1.02 2.12 -12.41
CA HIS A 100 -1.56 3.45 -12.13
C HIS A 100 -0.86 4.17 -10.97
N LYS A 101 -0.11 3.47 -10.11
CA LYS A 101 0.63 4.06 -8.99
C LYS A 101 1.78 4.95 -9.44
N ARG A 102 2.49 4.57 -10.52
CA ARG A 102 3.63 5.35 -11.05
C ARG A 102 3.21 6.76 -11.46
N ARG A 103 2.05 6.90 -12.10
CA ARG A 103 1.47 8.20 -12.50
C ARG A 103 1.08 9.09 -11.31
N ARG A 104 1.03 8.54 -10.10
CA ARG A 104 0.71 9.24 -8.85
C ARG A 104 1.95 9.52 -8.00
N GLY A 105 3.15 9.28 -8.54
CA GLY A 105 4.40 9.60 -7.89
C GLY A 105 4.95 8.53 -6.94
N PHE A 106 4.37 7.33 -6.93
CA PHE A 106 4.93 6.22 -6.15
C PHE A 106 6.11 5.59 -6.88
N VAL A 107 7.27 5.65 -6.24
CA VAL A 107 8.52 5.07 -6.71
C VAL A 107 8.52 3.57 -6.44
N ALA A 108 8.84 2.76 -7.45
CA ALA A 108 9.05 1.33 -7.28
C ALA A 108 10.33 1.09 -6.46
N ARG A 109 10.25 0.22 -5.45
CA ARG A 109 11.38 -0.18 -4.62
C ARG A 109 11.39 -1.70 -4.43
N PRO A 110 12.56 -2.36 -4.55
CA PRO A 110 12.67 -3.76 -4.23
C PRO A 110 12.51 -3.96 -2.72
N HIS A 111 11.80 -5.01 -2.31
CA HIS A 111 11.71 -5.44 -0.92
C HIS A 111 12.26 -6.85 -0.78
N ALA A 112 13.06 -7.06 0.27
CA ALA A 112 13.58 -8.38 0.60
C ALA A 112 12.50 -9.21 1.30
N SER A 113 12.48 -10.51 0.99
CA SER A 113 11.69 -11.49 1.72
C SER A 113 12.61 -12.61 2.22
N LEU A 114 12.36 -13.05 3.45
CA LEU A 114 13.18 -14.07 4.10
C LEU A 114 12.47 -15.42 3.99
N HIS A 115 13.18 -16.40 3.42
CA HIS A 115 12.63 -17.73 3.18
C HIS A 115 13.54 -18.79 3.78
N ARG A 116 12.93 -19.79 4.42
CA ARG A 116 13.61 -21.00 4.89
C ARG A 116 13.06 -22.20 4.15
N TRP A 117 13.96 -22.92 3.48
CA TRP A 117 13.62 -24.15 2.76
C TRP A 117 14.08 -25.37 3.56
N TYR A 118 13.15 -26.27 3.85
CA TYR A 118 13.46 -27.48 4.63
C TYR A 118 13.98 -28.63 3.77
N GLN A 119 13.69 -28.64 2.47
CA GLN A 119 14.17 -29.64 1.52
C GLN A 119 15.44 -29.14 0.82
N PRO A 120 16.61 -29.78 1.03
CA PRO A 120 17.88 -29.30 0.48
C PRO A 120 17.91 -29.22 -1.05
N GLN A 121 17.25 -30.17 -1.74
CA GLN A 121 17.20 -30.17 -3.22
C GLN A 121 16.42 -28.96 -3.74
N PHE A 122 15.29 -28.64 -3.11
CA PHE A 122 14.50 -27.47 -3.46
C PHE A 122 15.25 -26.16 -3.15
N ALA A 123 15.89 -26.09 -1.98
CA ALA A 123 16.71 -24.94 -1.60
C ALA A 123 17.80 -24.65 -2.65
N SER A 124 18.51 -25.69 -3.06
CA SER A 124 19.59 -25.60 -4.05
C SER A 124 19.09 -25.12 -5.42
N LEU A 125 17.90 -25.58 -5.83
CA LEU A 125 17.27 -25.14 -7.08
C LEU A 125 16.93 -23.65 -7.02
N ILE A 126 16.23 -23.21 -5.97
CA ILE A 126 15.83 -21.80 -5.82
C ILE A 126 17.05 -20.88 -5.71
N GLN A 127 18.04 -21.24 -4.88
CA GLN A 127 19.25 -20.45 -4.68
C GLN A 127 20.04 -20.23 -5.97
N ARG A 128 20.05 -21.20 -6.90
CA ARG A 128 20.69 -21.05 -8.21
C ARG A 128 19.98 -20.03 -9.09
N TRP A 129 18.65 -19.94 -9.01
CA TRP A 129 17.84 -19.05 -9.84
C TRP A 129 17.67 -17.64 -9.26
N LEU A 130 17.80 -17.47 -7.93
CA LEU A 130 17.58 -16.19 -7.25
C LEU A 130 18.44 -15.03 -7.80
N PRO A 131 19.75 -15.18 -8.08
CA PRO A 131 20.54 -14.06 -8.62
C PRO A 131 20.00 -13.54 -9.96
N LEU A 132 19.58 -14.44 -10.85
CA LEU A 132 19.00 -14.07 -12.14
C LEU A 132 17.65 -13.36 -11.96
N ALA A 133 16.75 -13.93 -11.15
CA ALA A 133 15.44 -13.34 -10.89
C ALA A 133 15.56 -11.96 -10.21
N ASN A 134 16.49 -11.80 -9.28
CA ASN A 134 16.75 -10.52 -8.62
C ASN A 134 17.30 -9.49 -9.60
N GLY A 135 18.20 -9.88 -10.51
CA GLY A 135 18.71 -9.00 -11.56
C GLY A 135 17.57 -8.48 -12.44
N GLN A 136 16.71 -9.38 -12.94
CA GLN A 136 15.55 -9.02 -13.76
C GLN A 136 14.57 -8.11 -13.03
N LEU A 137 14.31 -8.36 -11.74
CA LEU A 137 13.44 -7.51 -10.93
C LEU A 137 14.02 -6.09 -10.77
N LEU A 138 15.34 -5.96 -10.61
CA LEU A 138 15.98 -4.65 -10.50
C LEU A 138 15.89 -3.87 -11.81
N GLU A 139 16.10 -4.53 -12.96
CA GLU A 139 15.89 -3.93 -14.29
C GLU A 139 14.44 -3.44 -14.48
N GLU A 140 13.45 -4.23 -14.03
CA GLU A 140 12.04 -3.84 -14.07
C GLU A 140 11.75 -2.62 -13.18
N VAL A 141 12.32 -2.59 -11.96
CA VAL A 141 12.20 -1.43 -11.07
C VAL A 141 12.78 -0.16 -11.70
N GLU A 142 13.95 -0.25 -12.33
CA GLU A 142 14.56 0.87 -13.05
C GLU A 142 13.68 1.35 -14.21
N ALA A 143 13.17 0.42 -15.02
CA ALA A 143 12.27 0.74 -16.13
C ALA A 143 10.97 1.43 -15.66
N ILE A 144 10.34 0.93 -14.59
CA ILE A 144 9.15 1.56 -13.99
C ILE A 144 9.47 2.97 -13.51
N ASN A 145 10.61 3.16 -12.86
CA ASN A 145 11.00 4.45 -12.29
C ASN A 145 11.40 5.47 -13.37
N ALA A 146 11.91 5.02 -14.51
CA ALA A 146 12.19 5.89 -15.67
C ALA A 146 10.92 6.53 -16.28
N GLU A 147 9.75 5.92 -16.07
CA GLU A 147 8.46 6.44 -16.53
C GLU A 147 7.74 7.34 -15.50
N LEU A 148 8.37 7.64 -14.36
CA LEU A 148 7.74 8.48 -13.34
C LEU A 148 7.47 9.89 -13.89
N PRO A 149 6.35 10.53 -13.49
CA PRO A 149 5.96 11.85 -13.98
C PRO A 149 6.83 13.00 -13.43
N PHE A 150 8.00 12.70 -12.86
CA PHE A 150 8.92 13.66 -12.31
C PHE A 150 10.04 13.94 -13.34
N SER A 151 10.18 15.19 -13.79
CA SER A 151 11.37 15.62 -14.54
C SER A 151 12.51 15.77 -13.54
N ALA A 152 13.45 14.84 -13.53
CA ALA A 152 14.51 14.76 -12.53
C ALA A 152 15.28 16.09 -12.32
N ALA A 153 15.23 16.62 -11.09
CA ALA A 153 16.37 17.12 -10.31
C ALA A 153 15.88 17.70 -8.96
N GLY A 154 16.10 16.97 -7.87
CA GLY A 154 16.13 17.58 -6.53
C GLY A 154 14.79 17.97 -5.91
N ILE A 155 13.96 16.99 -5.57
CA ILE A 155 13.40 17.07 -4.22
C ILE A 155 14.51 16.49 -3.35
N PRO A 156 15.32 17.32 -2.65
CA PRO A 156 16.10 16.78 -1.56
C PRO A 156 15.05 16.21 -0.60
N LEU A 157 14.93 14.88 -0.58
CA LEU A 157 14.41 14.21 0.61
C LEU A 157 15.35 14.75 1.69
N GLY A 158 14.83 15.65 2.54
CA GLY A 158 15.59 16.25 3.63
C GLY A 158 16.34 15.15 4.39
N PRO A 159 17.43 15.49 5.11
CA PRO A 159 18.37 14.50 5.62
C PRO A 159 17.61 13.25 6.10
N GLY A 160 17.99 12.08 5.58
CA GLY A 160 17.56 10.81 6.18
C GLY A 160 17.75 10.95 7.69
N PRO A 161 16.83 10.41 8.51
CA PRO A 161 16.83 10.71 9.94
C PRO A 161 18.20 10.42 10.54
N THR A 162 18.84 11.47 11.06
CA THR A 162 19.94 11.44 12.02
C THR A 162 19.83 12.77 12.76
N GLU A 163 19.22 12.76 13.95
CA GLU A 163 19.03 13.91 14.87
C GLU A 163 18.81 15.31 14.24
#